data_AF-A0A225E8L1-F1
#
_entry.id   AF-A0A225E8L1-F1
#
_cell.length_a   1.000
_cell.length_b   1.000
_cell.length_c   1.000
_cell.angle_alpha   90.00
_cell.angle_beta   90.00
_cell.angle_gamma   90.00
#
_symmetry.space_group_name_H-M   'P 1'
#
loop_
_entity.id
_entity.type
_entity.pdbx_description
1 polymer ?
#
loop_
_entity_poly.entity_id
_entity_poly.type
_entity_poly.pdbx_seq_one_letter_code
_entity_poly.pdbx_strand_id
1 'polypeptide(L)'
;MDERAVITDSHRSEVADEEKILRLIAGVGTEEIVVYDVSDCQLYGRKWRCRLSGAVARRAETAGYRPEVYQSVYWLTLVYLPVKPLGTFLVLPRQSCDDPDGDAEQYRALRLSMDWRQVVCHYVVAVLLVLGTIGVLLAWRSLRA
;
A
#
# COMPACT_ATOMS: atom_id res chain seq x y z
N MET A 1 -22.67 -15.71 -22.82
CA MET A 1 -21.26 -16.03 -22.57
C MET A 1 -20.92 -15.36 -21.24
N ASP A 2 -20.93 -16.13 -20.16
CA ASP A 2 -20.73 -15.67 -18.78
C ASP A 2 -19.23 -15.42 -18.55
N GLU A 3 -18.78 -14.16 -18.66
CA GLU A 3 -17.40 -13.77 -18.39
C GLU A 3 -17.28 -13.38 -16.91
N ARG A 4 -17.31 -14.38 -16.01
CA ARG A 4 -17.01 -14.14 -14.59
C ARG A 4 -15.53 -13.81 -14.45
N ALA A 5 -15.22 -12.62 -13.92
CA ALA A 5 -13.89 -12.20 -13.54
C ALA A 5 -13.36 -13.14 -12.45
N VAL A 6 -12.50 -14.09 -12.81
CA VAL A 6 -11.90 -15.00 -11.83
C VAL A 6 -10.73 -14.30 -11.16
N ILE A 7 -10.97 -13.86 -9.93
CA ILE A 7 -9.96 -13.45 -8.95
C ILE A 7 -9.24 -14.73 -8.51
N THR A 8 -8.01 -14.95 -8.97
CA THR A 8 -7.18 -16.10 -8.57
C THR A 8 -6.20 -15.69 -7.48
N ASP A 9 -6.57 -15.85 -6.21
CA ASP A 9 -5.86 -16.67 -5.19
C ASP A 9 -6.55 -16.55 -3.81
N SER A 10 -6.39 -17.59 -2.99
CA SER A 10 -7.24 -18.00 -1.88
C SER A 10 -6.97 -17.29 -0.54
N HIS A 11 -7.89 -16.44 -0.08
CA HIS A 11 -8.49 -16.55 1.26
C HIS A 11 -9.67 -15.59 1.38
N ARG A 12 -10.83 -16.20 1.65
CA ARG A 12 -12.17 -15.64 1.73
C ARG A 12 -12.28 -14.59 2.87
N SER A 13 -12.29 -13.31 2.51
CA SER A 13 -13.00 -12.27 3.24
C SER A 13 -13.15 -11.10 2.29
N GLU A 14 -14.37 -10.93 1.78
CA GLU A 14 -14.81 -9.72 1.08
C GLU A 14 -13.95 -9.35 -0.14
N VAL A 15 -14.52 -9.60 -1.31
CA VAL A 15 -14.42 -8.67 -2.44
C VAL A 15 -14.10 -7.27 -1.88
N ALA A 16 -12.89 -6.74 -2.06
CA ALA A 16 -12.77 -5.30 -2.11
C ALA A 16 -13.73 -4.93 -3.24
N ASP A 17 -14.96 -4.52 -2.87
CA ASP A 17 -16.17 -4.66 -3.70
C ASP A 17 -15.83 -4.46 -5.18
N GLU A 18 -16.25 -5.33 -6.08
CA GLU A 18 -15.96 -5.16 -7.50
C GLU A 18 -16.34 -3.73 -7.94
N GLU A 19 -17.40 -3.19 -7.33
CA GLU A 19 -17.76 -1.78 -7.34
C GLU A 19 -16.63 -0.82 -6.91
N LYS A 20 -15.99 -1.01 -5.75
CA LYS A 20 -14.82 -0.23 -5.30
C LYS A 20 -13.65 -0.32 -6.26
N ILE A 21 -13.35 -1.51 -6.82
CA ILE A 21 -12.28 -1.67 -7.82
C ILE A 21 -12.64 -0.92 -9.10
N LEU A 22 -13.87 -1.05 -9.58
CA LEU A 22 -14.34 -0.33 -10.77
C LEU A 22 -14.35 1.18 -10.54
N ARG A 23 -14.76 1.66 -9.36
CA ARG A 23 -14.67 3.07 -8.95
C ARG A 23 -13.23 3.56 -8.91
N LEU A 24 -12.33 2.75 -8.39
CA LEU A 24 -10.90 3.05 -8.33
C LEU A 24 -10.32 3.20 -9.75
N ILE A 25 -10.60 2.25 -10.64
CA ILE A 25 -10.18 2.32 -12.06
C ILE A 25 -10.81 3.53 -12.76
N ALA A 26 -12.08 3.83 -12.48
CA ALA A 26 -12.80 4.97 -13.06
C ALA A 26 -12.37 6.34 -12.49
N GLY A 27 -11.61 6.38 -11.39
CA GLY A 27 -11.18 7.62 -10.74
C GLY A 27 -12.29 8.32 -9.92
N VAL A 28 -13.32 7.59 -9.51
CA VAL A 28 -14.49 8.18 -8.84
C VAL A 28 -14.27 8.24 -7.33
N GLY A 29 -14.06 9.45 -6.80
CA GLY A 29 -13.82 9.69 -5.38
C GLY A 29 -12.46 9.15 -4.92
N THR A 30 -11.48 9.15 -5.83
CA THR A 30 -10.11 8.71 -5.57
C THR A 30 -9.18 9.90 -5.32
N GLU A 31 -8.10 9.63 -4.63
CA GLU A 31 -6.98 10.55 -4.40
C GLU A 31 -5.77 10.03 -5.19
N GLU A 32 -4.91 10.93 -5.67
CA GLU A 32 -3.61 10.54 -6.24
C GLU A 32 -2.56 10.69 -5.13
N ILE A 33 -1.85 9.61 -4.84
CA ILE A 33 -0.78 9.55 -3.84
C ILE A 33 0.53 9.42 -4.60
N VAL A 34 1.45 10.35 -4.34
CA VAL A 34 2.81 10.33 -4.87
C VAL A 34 3.76 10.12 -3.69
N VAL A 35 4.62 9.11 -3.80
CA VAL A 35 5.59 8.74 -2.77
C VAL A 35 6.97 8.81 -3.37
N TYR A 36 7.77 9.78 -2.91
CA TYR A 36 9.19 9.89 -3.23
C TYR A 36 10.03 9.00 -2.30
N ASP A 37 11.23 8.64 -2.74
CA ASP A 37 12.19 7.87 -1.94
C ASP A 37 12.49 8.49 -0.57
N VAL A 38 12.52 9.83 -0.50
CA VAL A 38 12.76 10.63 0.72
C VAL A 38 11.50 11.28 1.28
N SER A 39 10.31 10.80 0.87
CA SER A 39 9.04 11.36 1.32
C SER A 39 8.83 11.13 2.82
N ASP A 40 8.43 12.18 3.53
CA ASP A 40 7.94 12.11 4.90
C ASP A 40 6.66 11.27 5.01
N CYS A 41 6.00 10.96 3.89
CA CYS A 41 4.82 10.10 3.88
C CYS A 41 4.99 8.86 3.02
N GLN A 42 4.60 7.70 3.55
CA GLN A 42 4.86 6.38 2.95
C GLN A 42 3.64 5.46 3.04
N LEU A 43 3.46 4.60 2.03
CA LEU A 43 2.45 3.53 2.03
C LEU A 43 3.05 2.24 2.58
N TYR A 44 2.59 1.80 3.75
CA TYR A 44 3.06 0.56 4.37
C TYR A 44 2.04 -0.57 4.35
N GLY A 45 2.57 -1.76 4.08
CA GLY A 45 1.82 -3.00 3.96
C GLY A 45 1.12 -3.14 2.60
N ARG A 46 0.94 -4.39 2.18
CA ARG A 46 0.21 -4.79 0.97
C ARG A 46 -0.78 -5.90 1.32
N LYS A 47 -1.73 -5.59 2.20
CA LYS A 47 -2.77 -6.53 2.62
C LYS A 47 -3.77 -6.69 1.47
N TRP A 48 -4.44 -7.84 1.38
CA TRP A 48 -5.47 -8.08 0.35
C TRP A 48 -5.01 -7.80 -1.08
N ARG A 49 -3.74 -8.14 -1.37
CA ARG A 49 -3.18 -7.97 -2.72
C ARG A 49 -3.92 -8.89 -3.68
N CYS A 50 -4.50 -8.29 -4.71
CA CYS A 50 -5.28 -8.95 -5.73
C CYS A 50 -4.73 -8.56 -7.11
N ARG A 51 -4.40 -9.56 -7.92
CA ARG A 51 -4.10 -9.35 -9.33
C ARG A 51 -5.41 -9.34 -10.11
N LEU A 52 -5.65 -8.28 -10.87
CA LEU A 52 -6.83 -8.16 -11.73
C LEU A 52 -6.66 -9.07 -12.95
N SER A 53 -7.79 -9.58 -13.47
CA SER A 53 -7.81 -10.45 -14.65
C SER A 53 -8.93 -10.03 -15.63
N GLY A 54 -8.86 -10.58 -16.85
CA GLY A 54 -9.90 -10.41 -17.87
C GLY A 54 -10.18 -8.95 -18.25
N ALA A 55 -11.47 -8.62 -18.38
CA ALA A 55 -11.92 -7.29 -18.79
C ALA A 55 -11.51 -6.19 -17.79
N VAL A 56 -11.47 -6.49 -16.49
CA VAL A 56 -11.12 -5.51 -15.45
C VAL A 56 -9.63 -5.16 -15.52
N ALA A 57 -8.76 -6.15 -15.71
CA ALA A 57 -7.33 -5.91 -15.95
C ALA A 57 -7.10 -5.01 -17.17
N ARG A 58 -7.73 -5.33 -18.31
CA ARG A 58 -7.62 -4.52 -19.53
C ARG A 58 -8.06 -3.08 -19.31
N ARG A 59 -9.13 -2.85 -18.52
CA ARG A 59 -9.60 -1.50 -18.18
C ARG A 59 -8.58 -0.74 -17.35
N ALA A 60 -7.99 -1.38 -16.33
CA ALA A 60 -6.94 -0.78 -15.53
C ALA A 60 -5.71 -0.41 -16.39
N GLU A 61 -5.29 -1.32 -17.27
CA GLU A 61 -4.14 -1.09 -18.16
C GLU A 61 -4.41 0.03 -19.17
N THR A 62 -5.61 0.05 -19.76
CA THR A 62 -6.03 1.13 -20.68
C THR A 62 -6.05 2.49 -19.97
N ALA A 63 -6.33 2.50 -18.67
CA ALA A 63 -6.29 3.71 -17.84
C ALA A 63 -4.87 4.09 -17.37
N GLY A 64 -3.82 3.36 -17.76
CA GLY A 64 -2.43 3.63 -17.38
C GLY A 64 -2.01 3.02 -16.04
N TYR A 65 -2.75 2.05 -15.51
CA TYR A 65 -2.51 1.44 -14.21
C TYR A 65 -2.07 -0.03 -14.31
N ARG A 66 -1.28 -0.47 -13.34
CA ARG A 66 -0.91 -1.89 -13.22
C ARG A 66 -2.18 -2.68 -12.83
N PRO A 67 -2.42 -3.88 -13.38
CA PRO A 67 -3.60 -4.68 -13.08
C PRO A 67 -3.45 -5.38 -11.71
N GLU A 68 -3.21 -4.59 -10.67
CA GLU A 68 -2.96 -5.04 -9.30
C GLU A 68 -3.57 -4.03 -8.33
N VAL A 69 -4.30 -4.53 -7.35
CA VAL A 69 -4.92 -3.72 -6.30
C VAL A 69 -4.53 -4.31 -4.94
N TYR A 70 -4.25 -3.46 -3.96
CA TYR A 70 -3.99 -3.91 -2.60
C TYR A 70 -4.40 -2.86 -1.58
N GLN A 71 -4.60 -3.28 -0.32
CA GLN A 71 -4.80 -2.38 0.80
C GLN A 71 -3.46 -1.99 1.42
N SER A 72 -3.28 -0.70 1.68
CA SER A 72 -2.12 -0.15 2.36
C SER A 72 -2.53 0.91 3.38
N VAL A 73 -1.67 1.17 4.36
CA VAL A 73 -1.85 2.28 5.30
C VAL A 73 -0.87 3.38 4.91
N TYR A 74 -1.37 4.59 4.70
CA TYR A 74 -0.55 5.76 4.48
C TYR A 74 -0.12 6.36 5.82
N TRP A 75 1.16 6.65 5.95
CA TRP A 75 1.79 7.10 7.19
C TRP A 75 2.51 8.40 6.98
N LEU A 76 2.47 9.28 7.98
CA LEU A 76 3.54 10.22 8.23
C LEU A 76 4.67 9.43 8.93
N THR A 77 5.87 9.59 8.42
CA THR A 77 7.08 8.88 8.82
C THR A 77 8.17 9.85 9.22
N LEU A 78 9.06 9.39 10.09
CA LEU A 78 10.31 10.07 10.41
C LEU A 78 11.43 9.06 10.14
N VAL A 79 12.24 9.30 9.11
CA VAL A 79 13.30 8.37 8.69
C VAL A 79 12.76 6.93 8.53
N TYR A 80 11.69 6.78 7.73
CA TYR A 80 10.97 5.51 7.51
C TYR A 80 10.32 4.87 8.74
N LEU A 81 10.37 5.49 9.92
CA LEU A 81 9.61 5.00 11.08
C LEU A 81 8.18 5.53 11.00
N PRO A 82 7.15 4.66 11.05
CA PRO A 82 5.76 5.09 11.05
C PRO A 82 5.45 5.87 12.34
N VAL A 83 5.13 7.17 12.20
CA VAL A 83 4.81 8.07 13.33
C VAL A 83 3.32 8.18 13.52
N LYS A 84 2.58 8.56 12.46
CA LYS A 84 1.14 8.80 12.53
C LYS A 84 0.43 8.19 11.31
N PRO A 85 -0.58 7.33 11.50
CA PRO A 85 -1.36 6.82 10.38
C PRO A 85 -2.26 7.95 9.85
N LEU A 86 -2.20 8.17 8.54
CA LEU A 86 -2.97 9.20 7.83
C LEU A 86 -4.27 8.62 7.25
N GLY A 87 -4.26 7.35 6.85
CA GLY A 87 -5.44 6.66 6.34
C GLY A 87 -5.14 5.24 5.90
N THR A 88 -6.19 4.44 5.73
CA THR A 88 -6.11 3.15 5.03
C THR A 88 -6.72 3.32 3.64
N PHE A 89 -6.04 2.80 2.63
CA PHE A 89 -6.39 2.99 1.24
C PHE A 89 -6.39 1.67 0.48
N LEU A 90 -7.32 1.56 -0.47
CA LEU A 90 -7.23 0.63 -1.58
C LEU A 90 -6.42 1.31 -2.68
N VAL A 91 -5.32 0.70 -3.09
CA VAL A 91 -4.27 1.31 -3.91
C VAL A 91 -4.21 0.62 -5.27
N LEU A 92 -4.13 1.42 -6.34
CA LEU A 92 -3.94 1.01 -7.71
C LEU A 92 -2.68 1.72 -8.26
N PRO A 93 -1.55 1.01 -8.45
CA PRO A 93 -0.30 1.61 -8.91
C PRO A 93 -0.36 2.05 -10.37
N ARG A 94 0.25 3.19 -10.70
CA ARG A 94 0.45 3.59 -12.10
C ARG A 94 1.51 2.72 -12.80
N GLN A 95 1.37 2.57 -14.12
CA GLN A 95 2.38 1.89 -14.94
C GLN A 95 3.62 2.75 -15.14
N SER A 96 3.40 4.00 -15.55
CA SER A 96 4.42 5.01 -15.74
C SER A 96 4.35 6.05 -14.63
N CYS A 97 5.52 6.55 -14.23
CA CYS A 97 5.61 7.73 -13.39
C CYS A 97 5.73 8.95 -14.30
N ASP A 98 4.92 9.98 -14.05
CA ASP A 98 5.00 11.26 -14.76
C ASP A 98 6.04 12.21 -14.14
N ASP A 99 6.80 11.72 -13.15
CA ASP A 99 7.86 12.48 -12.49
C ASP A 99 9.12 12.53 -13.38
N PRO A 100 9.71 13.72 -13.59
CA PRO A 100 10.86 13.90 -14.48
C PRO A 100 12.14 13.22 -13.96
N ASP A 101 12.26 13.06 -12.64
CA ASP A 101 13.42 12.41 -12.01
C ASP A 101 13.21 10.88 -11.92
N GLY A 102 11.96 10.43 -12.04
CA GLY A 102 11.60 9.02 -12.14
C GLY A 102 11.75 8.25 -10.83
N ASP A 103 11.91 8.97 -9.72
CA ASP A 103 12.14 8.43 -8.36
C ASP A 103 10.88 8.43 -7.49
N ALA A 104 9.74 8.81 -8.08
CA ALA A 104 8.44 8.77 -7.42
C ALA A 104 7.64 7.52 -7.79
N GLU A 105 6.99 6.91 -6.81
CA GLU A 105 5.93 5.96 -7.03
C GLU A 105 4.57 6.68 -6.99
N GLN A 106 3.79 6.53 -8.07
CA GLN A 106 2.46 7.15 -8.18
C GLN A 106 1.34 6.12 -8.10
N TYR A 107 0.31 6.50 -7.37
CA TYR A 107 -0.80 5.63 -7.02
C TYR A 107 -2.11 6.37 -7.13
N ARG A 108 -3.12 5.70 -7.68
CA ARG A 108 -4.50 6.09 -7.42
C ARG A 108 -5.01 5.33 -6.20
N ALA A 109 -5.68 6.03 -5.30
CA ALA A 109 -6.10 5.49 -4.04
C ALA A 109 -7.57 5.79 -3.73
N LEU A 110 -8.27 4.81 -3.17
CA LEU A 110 -9.62 4.97 -2.63
C LEU A 110 -9.54 4.83 -1.11
N ARG A 111 -9.98 5.85 -0.37
CA ARG A 111 -9.95 5.84 1.09
C ARG A 111 -10.94 4.83 1.66
N LEU A 112 -10.48 4.04 2.61
CA LEU A 112 -11.26 3.05 3.35
C LEU A 112 -11.43 3.48 4.82
N SER A 113 -12.28 2.75 5.55
CA SER A 113 -12.25 2.80 7.01
C SER A 113 -10.87 2.39 7.53
N MET A 114 -10.41 3.05 8.59
CA MET A 114 -9.08 2.77 9.17
C MET A 114 -8.97 1.31 9.63
N ASP A 115 -8.01 0.57 9.08
CA ASP A 115 -7.68 -0.80 9.51
C ASP A 115 -6.73 -0.74 10.72
N TRP A 116 -7.31 -0.54 11.91
CA TRP A 116 -6.55 -0.45 13.15
C TRP A 116 -5.72 -1.70 13.46
N ARG A 117 -6.12 -2.88 12.96
CA ARG A 117 -5.33 -4.10 13.14
C ARG A 117 -4.03 -4.03 12.36
N GLN A 118 -4.08 -3.55 11.12
CA GLN A 118 -2.88 -3.32 10.32
C GLN A 118 -2.00 -2.21 10.93
N VAL A 119 -2.61 -1.12 11.41
CA VAL A 119 -1.90 -0.03 12.10
C VAL A 119 -1.14 -0.52 13.33
N VAL A 120 -1.81 -1.27 14.21
CA VAL A 120 -1.20 -1.84 15.42
C VAL A 120 -0.06 -2.78 15.06
N CYS A 121 -0.24 -3.62 14.03
CA CYS A 121 0.81 -4.53 13.56
C CYS A 121 2.08 -3.75 13.12
N HIS A 122 1.92 -2.68 12.33
CA HIS A 122 3.07 -1.86 11.93
C HIS A 122 3.79 -1.24 13.14
N TYR A 123 3.05 -0.74 14.13
CA TYR A 123 3.67 -0.20 15.35
C TYR A 123 4.41 -1.26 16.16
N VAL A 124 3.85 -2.47 16.31
CA VAL A 124 4.54 -3.57 17.00
C VAL A 124 5.86 -3.89 16.30
N VAL A 125 5.86 -3.99 14.97
CA VAL A 125 7.08 -4.22 14.20
C VAL A 125 8.09 -3.08 14.40
N ALA A 126 7.64 -1.83 14.31
CA ALA A 126 8.52 -0.66 14.50
C ALA A 126 9.16 -0.64 15.90
N VAL A 127 8.39 -0.91 16.97
CA VAL A 127 8.90 -0.98 18.34
C VAL A 127 9.92 -2.11 18.49
N LEU A 128 9.65 -3.30 17.97
CA LEU A 128 10.57 -4.42 18.03
C LEU A 128 11.90 -4.12 17.32
N LEU A 129 11.86 -3.44 16.17
CA LEU A 129 13.07 -3.01 15.47
C LEU A 129 13.89 -2.03 16.30
N VAL A 130 13.25 -1.00 16.88
CA VAL A 130 13.93 -0.01 17.74
C VAL A 130 14.58 -0.67 18.95
N LEU A 131 13.85 -1.53 19.65
CA LEU A 131 14.38 -2.26 20.81
C LEU A 131 15.52 -3.20 20.42
N GLY A 132 15.41 -3.88 19.27
CA GLY A 132 16.46 -4.74 18.73
C GLY A 132 17.74 -3.96 18.44
N THR A 133 17.64 -2.80 17.79
CA THR A 133 18.79 -1.92 17.52
C THR A 133 19.45 -1.44 18.81
N ILE A 134 18.65 -0.97 19.79
CA ILE A 134 19.19 -0.55 21.09
C ILE A 134 19.90 -1.72 21.79
N GLY A 135 19.29 -2.91 21.80
CA GLY A 135 19.87 -4.10 22.41
C GLY A 135 21.22 -4.49 21.79
N VAL A 136 21.33 -4.47 20.46
CA VAL A 136 22.60 -4.73 19.76
C VAL A 136 23.66 -3.69 20.11
N LEU A 137 23.30 -2.41 20.13
CA LEU A 137 24.23 -1.34 20.48
C LEU A 137 24.75 -1.47 21.92
N LEU A 138 23.87 -1.81 22.87
CA LEU A 138 24.27 -2.02 24.26
C LEU A 138 25.17 -3.24 24.41
N ALA A 139 24.81 -4.38 23.79
CA ALA A 139 25.64 -5.58 23.83
C ALA A 139 27.03 -5.35 23.23
N TRP A 140 27.11 -4.65 22.10
CA TRP A 140 28.38 -4.28 21.46
C TRP A 140 29.25 -3.38 22.34
N ARG A 141 28.64 -2.40 23.04
CA ARG A 141 29.37 -1.54 23.99
C ARG A 141 29.92 -2.36 25.16
N SER A 142 29.13 -3.28 25.70
CA SER A 142 29.55 -4.14 26.81
C SER A 142 30.67 -5.12 26.43
N LEU A 143 30.77 -5.54 25.16
CA LEU A 143 31.85 -6.39 24.66
C LEU A 143 33.16 -5.62 24.40
N ARG A 144 33.11 -4.29 24.31
CA ARG A 144 34.27 -3.42 24.08
C ARG A 144 34.76 -2.71 25.34
N ALA A 145 34.01 -2.79 26.43
CA ALA A 145 34.39 -2.32 27.76
C ALA A 145 35.15 -3.42 28.50
#